data_AF-A0AAE3NMP2-F1
#
_entry.id   AF-A0AAE3NMP2-F1
#
_cell.length_a   1.000
_cell.length_b   1.000
_cell.length_c   1.000
_cell.angle_alpha   90.00
_cell.angle_beta   90.00
_cell.angle_gamma   90.00
#
_symmetry.space_group_name_H-M   'P 1'
#
loop_
_entity.id
_entity.type
_entity.pdbx_description
1 polymer ?
#
loop_
_entity_poly.entity_id
_entity_poly.type
_entity_poly.pdbx_seq_one_letter_code
_entity_poly.pdbx_strand_id
1 'polypeptide(L)'
;MPRSPKSVATIESIVIPPQIAMGGCISKTGGPHAPVTYGSDGYESDVETRNNRTTSSPGSRPDAALSGLVPLAKRVYEDSTLWHGTKREHVPSIRKNGFQKERKSDGATEGGGGNFMMRFSSGGISASSEHHYLSSSRQMAKDFAMYADPDRPALVRTIGVANNVHLEKDPYSEGPALRTRDSIPPAHVLGSKRSPAGANAKVFRDEMQKAGHDVSTKQAGQLLREVQSDSEDDAYPSHDEFIMRHLRG
;
A
#
# COMPACT_ATOMS: atom_id res chain seq x y z
N MET A 1 -44.80 18.77 63.59
CA MET A 1 -44.05 20.02 63.29
C MET A 1 -43.42 19.90 61.91
N PRO A 2 -43.73 20.81 60.97
CA PRO A 2 -43.08 20.91 59.67
C PRO A 2 -42.05 22.07 59.64
N ARG A 3 -40.91 21.87 58.96
CA ARG A 3 -40.08 22.94 58.36
C ARG A 3 -39.33 22.38 57.14
N SER A 4 -39.63 22.96 55.98
CA SER A 4 -38.83 22.93 54.73
C SER A 4 -37.62 23.90 54.85
N PRO A 5 -36.88 24.32 53.79
CA PRO A 5 -36.63 23.79 52.43
C PRO A 5 -35.14 23.90 51.91
N LYS A 6 -34.89 23.30 50.73
CA LYS A 6 -34.07 23.75 49.55
C LYS A 6 -32.55 24.08 49.64
N SER A 7 -31.94 23.97 48.43
CA SER A 7 -30.60 24.40 47.94
C SER A 7 -29.51 23.31 47.91
N VAL A 8 -28.65 23.14 46.90
CA VAL A 8 -28.34 23.79 45.59
C VAL A 8 -27.57 22.74 44.76
N ALA A 9 -27.65 22.84 43.42
CA ALA A 9 -26.86 22.06 42.48
C ALA A 9 -25.36 22.41 42.48
N THR A 10 -24.49 21.41 42.36
CA THR A 10 -23.11 21.61 41.85
C THR A 10 -22.75 20.43 40.95
N ILE A 11 -22.50 20.74 39.68
CA ILE A 11 -21.78 19.90 38.72
C ILE A 11 -20.30 20.22 38.93
N GLU A 12 -19.50 19.26 39.38
CA GLU A 12 -18.04 19.31 39.25
C GLU A 12 -17.48 17.92 38.91
N SER A 13 -16.95 17.85 37.68
CA SER A 13 -15.58 17.42 37.39
C SER A 13 -15.17 15.97 37.71
N ILE A 14 -15.03 15.22 36.62
CA ILE A 14 -14.22 14.00 36.48
C ILE A 14 -12.77 14.28 36.92
N VAL A 15 -12.26 13.43 37.83
CA VAL A 15 -10.82 13.11 37.94
C VAL A 15 -10.71 11.61 38.21
N ILE A 16 -10.43 10.84 37.17
CA ILE A 16 -9.94 9.45 37.31
C ILE A 16 -8.42 9.51 37.14
N PRO A 17 -7.64 8.98 38.10
CA PRO A 17 -6.18 9.14 38.14
C PRO A 17 -5.47 8.38 37.00
N PRO A 18 -4.34 8.89 36.49
CA PRO A 18 -3.44 8.13 35.65
C PRO A 18 -2.49 7.32 36.53
N GLN A 19 -2.36 6.02 36.28
CA GLN A 19 -1.12 5.23 36.41
C GLN A 19 -1.45 3.73 36.34
N ILE A 20 -1.19 3.12 35.19
CA ILE A 20 -0.44 1.86 35.14
C ILE A 20 0.53 1.99 33.96
N ALA A 21 1.81 2.15 34.30
CA ALA A 21 2.91 1.86 33.41
C ALA A 21 3.08 0.33 33.27
N MET A 22 3.79 -0.06 32.21
CA MET A 22 4.39 -1.39 31.92
C MET A 22 3.68 -2.21 30.84
N GLY A 23 4.30 -2.23 29.66
CA GLY A 23 3.98 -3.12 28.55
C GLY A 23 4.90 -2.93 27.35
N GLY A 24 6.19 -2.65 27.57
CA GLY A 24 7.18 -2.60 26.50
C GLY A 24 7.47 -4.00 25.97
N CYS A 25 7.09 -4.28 24.73
CA CYS A 25 7.43 -5.53 24.06
C CYS A 25 8.76 -5.38 23.31
N ILE A 26 9.82 -5.71 24.02
CA ILE A 26 11.15 -5.98 23.47
C ILE A 26 11.10 -7.40 22.88
N SER A 27 11.31 -7.54 21.57
CA SER A 27 11.51 -8.86 20.98
C SER A 27 12.94 -9.34 21.25
N LYS A 28 13.05 -10.43 22.03
CA LYS A 28 14.30 -11.17 22.27
C LYS A 28 14.91 -11.64 20.96
N THR A 29 16.12 -11.18 20.68
CA THR A 29 17.02 -11.76 19.69
C THR A 29 17.65 -13.03 20.27
N GLY A 30 17.26 -14.19 19.74
CA GLY A 30 18.08 -15.39 19.81
C GLY A 30 19.06 -15.41 18.63
N GLY A 31 20.37 -15.42 18.90
CA GLY A 31 21.39 -15.75 17.90
C GLY A 31 21.67 -17.26 17.85
N PRO A 32 22.76 -17.72 17.22
CA PRO A 32 23.33 -17.31 15.94
C PRO A 32 23.12 -18.44 14.91
N HIS A 33 22.39 -18.18 13.83
CA HIS A 33 22.48 -19.01 12.63
C HIS A 33 22.94 -18.15 11.46
N ALA A 34 23.88 -18.72 10.71
CA ALA A 34 24.70 -18.12 9.66
C ALA A 34 23.91 -17.20 8.69
N PRO A 35 24.58 -16.18 8.09
CA PRO A 35 23.93 -15.32 7.13
C PRO A 35 23.52 -16.14 5.89
N VAL A 36 22.23 -16.33 5.69
CA VAL A 36 21.72 -16.67 4.35
C VAL A 36 21.77 -15.40 3.54
N THR A 37 22.91 -15.17 2.89
CA THR A 37 23.02 -14.28 1.74
C THR A 37 22.03 -14.75 0.70
N TYR A 38 20.97 -13.98 0.44
CA TYR A 38 20.23 -14.17 -0.80
C TYR A 38 21.16 -13.74 -1.92
N GLY A 39 21.71 -14.76 -2.58
CA GLY A 39 22.57 -14.63 -3.74
C GLY A 39 21.89 -13.81 -4.82
N SER A 40 22.71 -13.01 -5.47
CA SER A 40 22.56 -12.65 -6.87
C SER A 40 22.51 -13.94 -7.72
N ASP A 41 21.37 -14.63 -7.69
CA ASP A 41 21.21 -15.83 -8.50
C ASP A 41 20.78 -15.41 -9.90
N GLY A 42 21.57 -15.92 -10.84
CA GLY A 42 21.56 -15.57 -12.24
C GLY A 42 20.20 -15.77 -12.89
N TYR A 43 19.94 -14.89 -13.84
CA TYR A 43 18.92 -15.08 -14.85
C TYR A 43 19.29 -16.33 -15.68
N GLU A 44 18.80 -17.50 -15.28
CA GLU A 44 18.78 -18.67 -16.16
C GLU A 44 17.80 -18.39 -17.30
N SER A 45 18.35 -18.38 -18.51
CA SER A 45 17.61 -18.28 -19.74
C SER A 45 16.93 -19.62 -20.01
N ASP A 46 15.64 -19.71 -19.71
CA ASP A 46 14.83 -20.80 -20.25
C ASP A 46 14.71 -20.61 -21.77
N VAL A 47 15.30 -21.58 -22.46
CA VAL A 47 15.27 -21.75 -23.91
C VAL A 47 13.84 -22.10 -24.30
N GLU A 48 13.06 -21.10 -24.71
CA GLU A 48 11.78 -21.35 -25.35
C GLU A 48 11.99 -21.68 -26.84
N THR A 49 11.35 -22.76 -27.24
CA THR A 49 11.65 -23.59 -28.41
C THR A 49 11.38 -22.87 -29.72
N ARG A 50 12.36 -22.89 -30.64
CA ARG A 50 12.20 -22.49 -32.05
C ARG A 50 11.15 -23.36 -32.74
N ASN A 51 10.22 -22.72 -33.46
CA ASN A 51 9.78 -23.16 -34.79
C ASN A 51 9.17 -22.01 -35.63
N ASN A 52 9.98 -21.52 -36.58
CA ASN A 52 9.70 -20.99 -37.93
C ASN A 52 8.58 -19.95 -38.17
N ARG A 53 8.96 -18.75 -38.63
CA ARG A 53 9.16 -18.44 -40.08
C ARG A 53 9.65 -17.00 -40.26
N THR A 54 10.75 -16.87 -40.99
CA THR A 54 11.43 -15.62 -41.36
C THR A 54 10.60 -14.79 -42.35
N THR A 55 10.27 -13.56 -41.96
CA THR A 55 10.24 -12.41 -42.89
C THR A 55 11.03 -11.29 -42.21
N SER A 56 12.28 -11.15 -42.61
CA SER A 56 13.18 -10.08 -42.18
C SER A 56 12.75 -8.74 -42.77
N SER A 57 12.32 -7.82 -41.91
CA SER A 57 12.36 -6.37 -42.19
C SER A 57 13.54 -5.74 -41.44
N PRO A 58 14.27 -4.79 -42.04
CA PRO A 58 15.48 -4.22 -41.46
C PRO A 58 15.16 -3.11 -40.45
N GLY A 59 15.70 -3.23 -39.23
CA GLY A 59 16.26 -2.07 -38.52
C GLY A 59 15.33 -1.15 -37.73
N SER A 60 14.27 -1.64 -37.07
CA SER A 60 13.69 -0.86 -35.97
C SER A 60 14.58 -1.00 -34.73
N ARG A 61 15.23 0.10 -34.31
CA ARG A 61 15.90 0.17 -33.01
C ARG A 61 14.95 -0.40 -31.93
N PRO A 62 15.40 -1.30 -31.04
CA PRO A 62 14.57 -1.84 -29.95
C PRO A 62 13.83 -0.75 -29.17
N ASP A 63 14.46 0.41 -29.04
CA ASP A 63 13.92 1.58 -28.35
C ASP A 63 12.70 2.22 -29.05
N ALA A 64 12.62 2.17 -30.38
CA ALA A 64 11.51 2.79 -31.12
C ALA A 64 10.20 1.98 -30.98
N ALA A 65 10.29 0.65 -30.99
CA ALA A 65 9.15 -0.23 -30.75
C ALA A 65 8.64 -0.11 -29.30
N LEU A 66 9.57 0.01 -28.33
CA LEU A 66 9.22 0.27 -26.94
C LEU A 66 8.59 1.65 -26.73
N SER A 67 9.09 2.67 -27.41
CA SER A 67 8.57 4.05 -27.31
C SER A 67 7.09 4.13 -27.71
N GLY A 68 6.67 3.36 -28.73
CA GLY A 68 5.26 3.26 -29.13
C GLY A 68 4.35 2.62 -28.06
N LEU A 69 4.91 1.80 -27.17
CA LEU A 69 4.16 1.12 -26.10
C LEU A 69 4.05 1.95 -24.82
N VAL A 70 4.83 3.02 -24.65
CA VAL A 70 4.84 3.82 -23.41
C VAL A 70 3.45 4.38 -23.05
N PRO A 71 2.67 4.99 -23.97
CA PRO A 71 1.34 5.48 -23.63
C PRO A 71 0.36 4.38 -23.21
N LEU A 72 0.47 3.20 -23.83
CA LEU A 72 -0.35 2.03 -23.51
C LEU A 72 0.04 1.45 -22.15
N ALA A 73 1.34 1.27 -21.92
CA ALA A 73 1.88 0.84 -20.63
C ALA A 73 1.51 1.80 -19.50
N LYS A 74 1.48 3.12 -19.76
CA LYS A 74 1.04 4.10 -18.78
C LYS A 74 -0.42 3.90 -18.38
N ARG A 75 -1.31 3.68 -19.34
CA ARG A 75 -2.72 3.37 -19.06
C ARG A 75 -2.86 2.07 -18.27
N VAL A 76 -2.21 0.99 -18.72
CA VAL A 76 -2.23 -0.30 -18.00
C VAL A 76 -1.70 -0.15 -16.58
N TYR A 77 -0.63 0.62 -16.38
CA TYR A 77 -0.10 0.92 -15.06
C TYR A 77 -1.10 1.69 -14.19
N GLU A 78 -1.71 2.76 -14.71
CA GLU A 78 -2.70 3.56 -13.98
C GLU A 78 -3.92 2.72 -13.59
N ASP A 79 -4.43 1.89 -14.52
CA ASP A 79 -5.61 1.04 -14.31
C ASP A 79 -5.33 -0.14 -13.35
N SER A 80 -4.09 -0.65 -13.35
CA SER A 80 -3.69 -1.82 -12.55
C SER A 80 -3.08 -1.47 -11.19
N THR A 81 -2.89 -0.17 -10.90
CA THR A 81 -2.25 0.28 -9.67
C THR A 81 -3.28 0.54 -8.58
N LEU A 82 -3.06 -0.06 -7.40
CA LEU A 82 -3.74 0.32 -6.17
C LEU A 82 -2.74 0.88 -5.15
N TRP A 83 -3.20 1.83 -4.36
CA TRP A 83 -2.42 2.59 -3.39
C TRP A 83 -2.78 2.18 -1.97
N HIS A 84 -1.77 2.04 -1.11
CA HIS A 84 -1.92 1.79 0.32
C HIS A 84 -1.28 2.93 1.11
N GLY A 85 -2.06 3.61 1.94
CA GLY A 85 -1.58 4.59 2.91
C GLY A 85 -1.04 3.92 4.16
N THR A 86 0.15 4.32 4.61
CA THR A 86 0.83 3.74 5.77
C THR A 86 1.81 4.71 6.40
N LYS A 87 2.48 4.29 7.48
CA LYS A 87 3.59 5.04 8.09
C LYS A 87 4.89 4.76 7.34
N ARG A 88 5.78 5.75 7.23
CA ARG A 88 7.06 5.63 6.49
C ARG A 88 7.90 4.44 6.92
N GLU A 89 7.91 4.11 8.20
CA GLU A 89 8.67 3.00 8.78
C GLU A 89 8.20 1.60 8.33
N HIS A 90 6.95 1.45 7.88
CA HIS A 90 6.41 0.17 7.40
C HIS A 90 6.77 -0.11 5.94
N VAL A 91 7.09 0.92 5.15
CA VAL A 91 7.36 0.79 3.71
C VAL A 91 8.46 -0.23 3.39
N PRO A 92 9.63 -0.24 4.06
CA PRO A 92 10.67 -1.23 3.78
C PRO A 92 10.21 -2.67 4.03
N SER A 93 9.45 -2.91 5.12
CA SER A 93 8.92 -4.23 5.43
C SER A 93 7.91 -4.70 4.40
N ILE A 94 6.96 -3.83 4.01
CA ILE A 94 5.94 -4.15 3.01
C ILE A 94 6.59 -4.44 1.64
N ARG A 95 7.60 -3.65 1.24
CA ARG A 95 8.33 -3.90 -0.02
C ARG A 95 9.09 -5.22 0.01
N LYS A 96 9.69 -5.58 1.14
CA LYS A 96 10.48 -6.82 1.28
C LYS A 96 9.61 -8.06 1.37
N ASN A 97 8.54 -7.99 2.15
CA ASN A 97 7.79 -9.15 2.62
C ASN A 97 6.39 -9.27 1.99
N GLY A 98 5.94 -8.23 1.28
CA GLY A 98 4.55 -8.08 0.90
C GLY A 98 3.68 -7.64 2.08
N PHE A 99 2.37 -7.70 1.87
CA PHE A 99 1.38 -7.57 2.93
C PHE A 99 1.16 -8.95 3.52
N GLN A 100 1.39 -9.10 4.83
CA GLN A 100 1.30 -10.39 5.51
C GLN A 100 0.17 -10.36 6.53
N LYS A 101 -0.82 -11.20 6.32
CA LYS A 101 -1.96 -11.38 7.22
C LYS A 101 -1.51 -11.72 8.64
N GLU A 102 -0.54 -12.63 8.79
CA GLU A 102 -0.09 -13.14 10.09
C GLU A 102 0.74 -12.14 10.88
N ARG A 103 1.23 -11.07 10.22
CA ARG A 103 2.00 -9.99 10.86
C ARG A 103 1.16 -8.73 11.08
N LYS A 104 -0.14 -8.82 10.83
CA LYS A 104 -1.07 -7.73 11.10
C LYS A 104 -1.56 -7.85 12.54
N SER A 105 -0.73 -7.37 13.48
CA SER A 105 -1.11 -7.30 14.90
C SER A 105 -2.02 -6.11 15.17
N ASP A 106 -1.86 -5.02 14.41
CA ASP A 106 -2.47 -3.73 14.73
C ASP A 106 -3.22 -3.10 13.55
N GLY A 107 -4.28 -2.35 13.89
CA GLY A 107 -5.10 -1.63 12.94
C GLY A 107 -4.36 -0.46 12.28
N ALA A 108 -4.80 -0.03 11.09
CA ALA A 108 -4.22 1.14 10.39
C ALA A 108 -4.31 2.47 11.18
N THR A 109 -5.01 2.46 12.33
CA THR A 109 -5.37 3.62 13.16
C THR A 109 -4.59 3.76 14.47
N GLU A 110 -3.68 2.85 14.79
CA GLU A 110 -2.98 2.84 16.09
C GLU A 110 -1.99 4.03 16.26
N GLY A 111 -1.60 4.69 15.17
CA GLY A 111 -0.56 5.73 15.17
C GLY A 111 -0.94 7.16 15.57
N GLY A 112 -2.13 7.38 16.14
CA GLY A 112 -2.45 8.66 16.81
C GLY A 112 -3.49 9.54 16.13
N GLY A 113 -3.77 9.37 14.84
CA GLY A 113 -4.91 10.01 14.15
C GLY A 113 -6.21 9.20 14.16
N GLY A 114 -6.14 7.93 14.61
CA GLY A 114 -7.24 6.98 14.61
C GLY A 114 -8.52 7.51 15.25
N ASN A 115 -8.42 8.23 16.37
CA ASN A 115 -9.58 8.83 17.04
C ASN A 115 -10.26 9.94 16.24
N PHE A 116 -9.54 10.62 15.34
CA PHE A 116 -10.11 11.68 14.48
C PHE A 116 -10.85 11.08 13.27
N MET A 117 -10.49 9.87 12.83
CA MET A 117 -11.18 9.11 11.78
C MET A 117 -12.23 8.13 12.32
N MET A 118 -12.11 7.65 13.55
CA MET A 118 -13.01 6.67 14.17
C MET A 118 -14.29 7.30 14.74
N ARG A 119 -15.03 8.01 13.89
CA ARG A 119 -16.51 7.96 13.95
C ARG A 119 -17.05 6.59 13.50
N PHE A 120 -16.17 5.65 13.14
CA PHE A 120 -16.52 4.26 12.90
C PHE A 120 -16.98 3.59 14.19
N SER A 121 -18.12 2.91 14.08
CA SER A 121 -18.54 1.86 14.99
C SER A 121 -17.36 0.95 15.38
N SER A 122 -17.45 0.28 16.53
CA SER A 122 -16.49 -0.74 16.97
C SER A 122 -16.06 -1.72 15.86
N GLY A 123 -16.93 -1.98 14.87
CA GLY A 123 -16.65 -2.83 13.71
C GLY A 123 -15.58 -2.32 12.74
N GLY A 124 -15.36 -0.99 12.64
CA GLY A 124 -14.31 -0.42 11.78
C GLY A 124 -12.91 -0.61 12.35
N ILE A 125 -12.76 -0.51 13.68
CA ILE A 125 -11.50 -0.78 14.39
C ILE A 125 -11.10 -2.25 14.19
N SER A 126 -12.01 -3.17 14.44
CA SER A 126 -11.78 -4.61 14.25
C SER A 126 -11.51 -4.97 12.79
N ALA A 127 -12.21 -4.35 11.83
CA ALA A 127 -11.93 -4.57 10.41
C ALA A 127 -10.52 -4.07 10.02
N SER A 128 -10.08 -2.95 10.61
CA SER A 128 -8.77 -2.37 10.34
C SER A 128 -7.59 -3.24 10.79
N SER A 129 -7.77 -4.10 11.79
CA SER A 129 -6.78 -5.08 12.26
C SER A 129 -6.84 -6.41 11.49
N GLU A 130 -7.93 -6.69 10.79
CA GLU A 130 -8.09 -7.92 9.99
C GLU A 130 -7.78 -7.77 8.50
N HIS A 131 -7.79 -6.55 7.94
CA HIS A 131 -7.67 -6.34 6.50
C HIS A 131 -6.50 -5.43 6.07
N HIS A 132 -5.93 -5.73 4.91
CA HIS A 132 -5.10 -4.78 4.17
C HIS A 132 -5.98 -3.87 3.33
N TYR A 133 -5.80 -2.56 3.49
CA TYR A 133 -6.59 -1.54 2.80
C TYR A 133 -5.84 -1.00 1.60
N LEU A 134 -6.54 -0.86 0.48
CA LEU A 134 -6.04 -0.37 -0.79
C LEU A 134 -7.04 0.63 -1.36
N SER A 135 -6.62 1.50 -2.26
CA SER A 135 -7.53 2.41 -2.96
C SER A 135 -7.06 2.64 -4.38
N SER A 136 -7.99 2.72 -5.33
CA SER A 136 -7.68 3.24 -6.68
C SER A 136 -7.53 4.76 -6.68
N SER A 137 -7.98 5.46 -5.62
CA SER A 137 -7.73 6.88 -5.44
C SER A 137 -6.44 7.11 -4.65
N ARG A 138 -5.41 7.63 -5.34
CA ARG A 138 -4.17 8.08 -4.70
C ARG A 138 -4.44 9.10 -3.59
N GLN A 139 -5.40 10.01 -3.79
CA GLN A 139 -5.74 11.02 -2.79
C GLN A 139 -6.30 10.38 -1.52
N MET A 140 -7.25 9.46 -1.64
CA MET A 140 -7.80 8.73 -0.48
C MET A 140 -6.71 7.93 0.26
N ALA A 141 -5.80 7.29 -0.48
CA ALA A 141 -4.68 6.59 0.14
C ALA A 141 -3.73 7.54 0.89
N LYS A 142 -3.50 8.78 0.39
CA LYS A 142 -2.76 9.80 1.14
C LYS A 142 -3.47 10.16 2.44
N ASP A 143 -4.80 10.21 2.40
CA ASP A 143 -5.59 10.53 3.59
C ASP A 143 -5.42 9.43 4.64
N PHE A 144 -5.51 8.16 4.23
CA PHE A 144 -5.17 7.02 5.10
C PHE A 144 -3.74 7.07 5.63
N ALA A 145 -2.77 7.51 4.84
CA ALA A 145 -1.39 7.70 5.31
C ALA A 145 -1.30 8.79 6.39
N MET A 146 -1.98 9.92 6.20
CA MET A 146 -2.04 11.01 7.18
C MET A 146 -2.75 10.59 8.47
N TYR A 147 -3.78 9.74 8.38
CA TYR A 147 -4.42 9.16 9.57
C TYR A 147 -3.53 8.16 10.31
N ALA A 148 -2.73 7.40 9.56
CA ALA A 148 -1.80 6.44 10.12
C ALA A 148 -0.65 7.14 10.86
N ASP A 149 -0.03 8.14 10.24
CA ASP A 149 1.04 8.94 10.81
C ASP A 149 1.13 10.29 10.07
N PRO A 150 0.63 11.39 10.67
CA PRO A 150 0.65 12.69 10.03
C PRO A 150 2.05 13.32 9.95
N ASP A 151 3.00 12.88 10.78
CA ASP A 151 4.36 13.39 10.80
C ASP A 151 5.22 12.70 9.73
N ARG A 152 4.97 11.41 9.50
CA ARG A 152 5.73 10.57 8.56
C ARG A 152 4.82 9.70 7.69
N PRO A 153 3.88 10.32 6.94
CA PRO A 153 3.00 9.57 6.05
C PRO A 153 3.78 8.97 4.89
N ALA A 154 3.29 7.84 4.39
CA ALA A 154 3.84 7.18 3.23
C ALA A 154 2.80 6.43 2.41
N LEU A 155 3.14 6.24 1.14
CA LEU A 155 2.36 5.47 0.19
C LEU A 155 3.16 4.25 -0.26
N VAL A 156 2.47 3.12 -0.30
CA VAL A 156 2.90 1.93 -1.01
C VAL A 156 2.03 1.79 -2.25
N ARG A 157 2.67 1.52 -3.38
CA ARG A 157 1.98 1.17 -4.63
C ARG A 157 2.03 -0.32 -4.85
N THR A 158 0.97 -0.81 -5.46
CA THR A 158 0.88 -2.19 -5.91
C THR A 158 0.58 -2.24 -7.40
N ILE A 159 0.76 -3.41 -8.02
CA ILE A 159 0.42 -3.65 -9.41
C ILE A 159 -0.31 -4.98 -9.58
N GLY A 160 -1.40 -4.98 -10.36
CA GLY A 160 -2.17 -6.17 -10.71
C GLY A 160 -2.95 -6.80 -9.56
N VAL A 161 -2.99 -6.19 -8.37
CA VAL A 161 -3.66 -6.77 -7.19
C VAL A 161 -5.14 -7.02 -7.46
N ALA A 162 -5.82 -6.08 -8.12
CA ALA A 162 -7.25 -6.18 -8.43
C ALA A 162 -7.63 -7.43 -9.25
N ASN A 163 -6.69 -7.98 -10.01
CA ASN A 163 -6.91 -9.14 -10.86
C ASN A 163 -6.37 -10.46 -10.26
N ASN A 164 -5.69 -10.40 -9.11
CA ASN A 164 -4.95 -11.55 -8.55
C ASN A 164 -5.24 -11.82 -7.06
N VAL A 165 -5.91 -10.89 -6.38
CA VAL A 165 -6.27 -11.00 -4.96
C VAL A 165 -7.75 -10.69 -4.81
N HIS A 166 -8.44 -11.43 -3.93
CA HIS A 166 -9.84 -11.16 -3.63
C HIS A 166 -9.96 -9.83 -2.87
N LEU A 167 -10.60 -8.85 -3.48
CA LEU A 167 -10.83 -7.52 -2.91
C LEU A 167 -12.32 -7.32 -2.65
N GLU A 168 -12.64 -6.78 -1.49
CA GLU A 168 -13.98 -6.33 -1.12
C GLU A 168 -14.00 -4.81 -1.05
N LYS A 169 -15.14 -4.19 -1.37
CA LYS A 169 -15.35 -2.77 -1.02
C LYS A 169 -15.39 -2.65 0.50
N ASP A 170 -14.75 -1.62 1.04
CA ASP A 170 -14.86 -1.34 2.47
C ASP A 170 -16.27 -0.83 2.79
N PRO A 171 -17.05 -1.50 3.66
CA PRO A 171 -18.43 -1.10 3.96
C PRO A 171 -18.52 0.14 4.84
N TYR A 172 -17.38 0.64 5.34
CA TYR A 172 -17.33 1.74 6.29
C TYR A 172 -16.93 3.06 5.63
N SER A 173 -16.09 3.04 4.60
CA SER A 173 -15.73 4.24 3.85
C SER A 173 -16.62 4.49 2.63
N GLU A 174 -17.00 5.73 2.41
CA GLU A 174 -17.52 6.18 1.12
C GLU A 174 -16.36 6.28 0.10
N GLY A 175 -16.52 5.69 -1.09
CA GLY A 175 -15.59 5.83 -2.20
C GLY A 175 -14.75 4.58 -2.51
N PRO A 176 -13.60 4.73 -3.22
CA PRO A 176 -12.89 3.61 -3.84
C PRO A 176 -11.97 2.82 -2.89
N ALA A 177 -12.28 2.76 -1.58
CA ALA A 177 -11.51 1.93 -0.67
C ALA A 177 -11.87 0.46 -0.84
N LEU A 178 -10.84 -0.35 -0.96
CA LEU A 178 -10.88 -1.79 -1.09
C LEU A 178 -10.14 -2.40 0.08
N ARG A 179 -10.54 -3.59 0.49
CA ARG A 179 -9.93 -4.32 1.58
C ARG A 179 -9.81 -5.80 1.24
N THR A 180 -8.82 -6.47 1.83
CA THR A 180 -8.66 -7.92 1.73
C THR A 180 -8.10 -8.48 3.02
N ARG A 181 -8.50 -9.72 3.36
CA ARG A 181 -7.88 -10.49 4.45
C ARG A 181 -6.69 -11.31 3.97
N ASP A 182 -6.48 -11.38 2.66
CA ASP A 182 -5.43 -12.20 2.05
C ASP A 182 -4.10 -11.47 2.05
N SER A 183 -3.02 -12.22 2.20
CA SER A 183 -1.67 -11.71 2.01
C SER A 183 -1.47 -11.28 0.55
N ILE A 184 -0.76 -10.17 0.34
CA ILE A 184 -0.38 -9.69 -0.99
C ILE A 184 1.12 -9.91 -1.17
N PRO A 185 1.55 -10.81 -2.07
CA PRO A 185 2.96 -11.12 -2.26
C PRO A 185 3.82 -9.89 -2.63
N PRO A 186 5.11 -9.86 -2.24
CA PRO A 186 6.01 -8.75 -2.58
C PRO A 186 6.17 -8.52 -4.10
N ALA A 187 5.89 -9.53 -4.92
CA ALA A 187 5.87 -9.40 -6.38
C ALA A 187 4.86 -8.35 -6.89
N HIS A 188 3.77 -8.13 -6.14
CA HIS A 188 2.77 -7.11 -6.45
C HIS A 188 3.12 -5.74 -5.87
N VAL A 189 4.17 -5.62 -5.05
CA VAL A 189 4.54 -4.36 -4.41
C VAL A 189 5.61 -3.65 -5.25
N LEU A 190 5.38 -2.37 -5.55
CA LEU A 190 6.32 -1.58 -6.34
C LEU A 190 7.37 -0.92 -5.47
N GLY A 191 8.63 -1.16 -5.84
CA GLY A 191 9.80 -0.44 -5.31
C GLY A 191 9.99 0.93 -5.98
N SER A 192 11.18 1.51 -5.82
CA SER A 192 11.53 2.74 -6.53
C SER A 192 11.54 2.51 -8.05
N LYS A 193 11.18 3.53 -8.83
CA LYS A 193 11.37 3.55 -10.30
C LYS A 193 12.84 3.35 -10.71
N ARG A 194 13.79 3.58 -9.80
CA ARG A 194 15.23 3.37 -10.05
C ARG A 194 15.70 1.97 -9.69
N SER A 195 14.85 1.13 -9.10
CA SER A 195 15.20 -0.25 -8.77
C SER A 195 15.20 -1.12 -10.04
N PRO A 196 16.04 -2.17 -10.10
CA PRO A 196 16.00 -3.13 -11.20
C PRO A 196 14.60 -3.74 -11.40
N ALA A 197 14.31 -4.20 -12.61
CA ALA A 197 13.13 -5.02 -12.86
C ALA A 197 13.20 -6.29 -11.99
N GLY A 198 12.17 -6.52 -11.19
CA GLY A 198 12.09 -7.68 -10.29
C GLY A 198 10.89 -8.56 -10.66
N ALA A 199 10.37 -9.31 -9.67
CA ALA A 199 9.17 -10.13 -9.87
C ALA A 199 7.94 -9.32 -10.37
N ASN A 200 7.87 -8.02 -10.05
CA ASN A 200 6.85 -7.10 -10.58
C ASN A 200 6.84 -6.96 -12.10
N ALA A 201 7.95 -7.22 -12.80
CA ALA A 201 7.97 -7.19 -14.26
C ALA A 201 7.13 -8.32 -14.87
N LYS A 202 7.07 -9.49 -14.23
CA LYS A 202 6.21 -10.61 -14.67
C LYS A 202 4.73 -10.25 -14.45
N VAL A 203 4.39 -9.71 -13.29
CA VAL A 203 3.02 -9.24 -13.01
C VAL A 203 2.60 -8.19 -14.04
N PHE A 204 3.44 -7.18 -14.30
CA PHE A 204 3.10 -6.14 -15.25
C PHE A 204 3.03 -6.64 -16.70
N ARG A 205 3.85 -7.61 -17.08
CA ARG A 205 3.73 -8.31 -18.38
C ARG A 205 2.35 -8.94 -18.51
N ASP A 206 1.89 -9.65 -17.48
CA ASP A 206 0.60 -10.33 -17.50
C ASP A 206 -0.56 -9.33 -17.59
N GLU A 207 -0.45 -8.16 -16.92
CA GLU A 207 -1.42 -7.07 -17.08
C GLU A 207 -1.39 -6.43 -18.48
N MET A 208 -0.21 -6.25 -19.09
CA MET A 208 -0.08 -5.82 -20.48
C MET A 208 -0.73 -6.82 -21.45
N GLN A 209 -0.50 -8.12 -21.21
CA GLN A 209 -1.10 -9.19 -22.02
C GLN A 209 -2.63 -9.20 -21.92
N LYS A 210 -3.18 -9.02 -20.71
CA LYS A 210 -4.63 -8.88 -20.49
C LYS A 210 -5.21 -7.67 -21.22
N ALA A 211 -4.43 -6.60 -21.37
CA ALA A 211 -4.78 -5.43 -22.18
C ALA A 211 -4.60 -5.63 -23.70
N GLY A 212 -4.20 -6.82 -24.15
CA GLY A 212 -4.00 -7.16 -25.56
C GLY A 212 -2.63 -6.79 -26.11
N HIS A 213 -1.63 -6.59 -25.25
CA HIS A 213 -0.27 -6.23 -25.64
C HIS A 213 0.73 -7.30 -25.21
N ASP A 214 1.25 -8.03 -26.19
CA ASP A 214 2.30 -9.03 -25.95
C ASP A 214 3.67 -8.36 -25.86
N VAL A 215 4.36 -8.58 -24.75
CA VAL A 215 5.69 -8.04 -24.45
C VAL A 215 6.49 -9.09 -23.69
N SER A 216 7.80 -9.13 -23.91
CA SER A 216 8.67 -9.92 -23.06
C SER A 216 8.70 -9.37 -21.63
N THR A 217 9.04 -10.22 -20.65
CA THR A 217 9.22 -9.80 -19.25
C THR A 217 10.24 -8.66 -19.12
N LYS A 218 11.30 -8.67 -19.94
CA LYS A 218 12.31 -7.61 -19.98
C LYS A 218 11.71 -6.27 -20.43
N GLN A 219 10.93 -6.28 -21.51
CA GLN A 219 10.24 -5.09 -22.02
C GLN A 219 9.21 -4.58 -21.01
N ALA A 220 8.43 -5.46 -20.40
CA ALA A 220 7.49 -5.10 -19.33
C ALA A 220 8.21 -4.44 -18.15
N GLY A 221 9.36 -4.98 -17.73
CA GLY A 221 10.19 -4.37 -16.69
C GLY A 221 10.67 -2.96 -17.06
N GLN A 222 11.14 -2.76 -18.30
CA GLN A 222 11.56 -1.44 -18.80
C GLN A 222 10.39 -0.46 -18.85
N LEU A 223 9.25 -0.88 -19.42
CA LEU A 223 8.04 -0.07 -19.52
C LEU A 223 7.50 0.30 -18.13
N LEU A 224 7.45 -0.66 -17.20
CA LEU A 224 7.03 -0.40 -15.83
C LEU A 224 7.91 0.67 -15.18
N ARG A 225 9.23 0.58 -15.32
CA ARG A 225 10.13 1.63 -14.82
C ARG A 225 9.94 2.95 -15.54
N GLU A 226 9.66 2.95 -16.84
CA GLU A 226 9.40 4.18 -17.56
C GLU A 226 8.13 4.90 -17.07
N VAL A 227 7.04 4.16 -16.86
CA VAL A 227 5.72 4.76 -16.58
C VAL A 227 5.39 4.92 -15.10
N GLN A 228 6.09 4.20 -14.22
CA GLN A 228 5.84 4.28 -12.78
C GLN A 228 6.15 5.69 -12.26
N SER A 229 5.25 6.25 -11.45
CA SER A 229 5.53 7.46 -10.68
C SER A 229 6.58 7.19 -9.59
N ASP A 230 7.44 8.14 -9.21
CA ASP A 230 8.30 7.95 -8.03
C ASP A 230 7.47 8.06 -6.73
N SER A 231 7.84 7.31 -5.68
CA SER A 231 7.12 7.26 -4.38
C SER A 231 7.77 8.17 -3.36
N GLU A 232 9.05 8.47 -3.57
CA GLU A 232 9.77 9.38 -2.68
C GLU A 232 9.23 10.82 -2.82
N ASP A 233 8.63 11.14 -3.98
CA ASP A 233 8.09 12.47 -4.31
C ASP A 233 6.60 12.64 -3.96
N ASP A 234 6.02 11.77 -3.14
CA ASP A 234 4.65 11.93 -2.68
C ASP A 234 4.54 13.16 -1.76
N ALA A 235 4.04 14.28 -2.28
CA ALA A 235 3.69 15.45 -1.48
C ALA A 235 2.43 15.16 -0.64
N TYR A 236 2.49 15.43 0.66
CA TYR A 236 1.36 15.32 1.59
C TYR A 236 0.92 16.72 2.03
N PRO A 237 -0.38 16.93 2.32
CA PRO A 237 -0.82 18.17 2.94
C PRO A 237 -0.15 18.36 4.30
N SER A 238 -0.06 19.60 4.77
CA SER A 238 0.30 19.84 6.17
C SER A 238 -0.77 19.27 7.10
N HIS A 239 -0.43 19.04 8.37
CA HIS A 239 -1.39 18.55 9.36
C HIS A 239 -2.62 19.49 9.47
N ASP A 240 -2.39 20.81 9.46
CA ASP A 240 -3.47 21.80 9.52
C ASP A 240 -4.35 21.79 8.26
N GLU A 241 -3.74 21.71 7.06
CA GLU A 241 -4.49 21.58 5.80
C GLU A 241 -5.34 20.32 5.80
N PHE A 242 -4.78 19.22 6.29
CA PHE A 242 -5.47 17.95 6.40
C PHE A 242 -6.67 18.02 7.35
N ILE A 243 -6.49 18.58 8.56
CA ILE A 243 -7.58 18.78 9.53
C ILE A 243 -8.67 19.68 8.93
N MET A 244 -8.30 20.83 8.36
CA MET A 244 -9.24 21.81 7.84
C MET A 244 -10.09 21.27 6.70
N ARG A 245 -9.53 20.40 5.85
CA ARG A 245 -10.28 19.76 4.76
C ARG A 245 -11.38 18.83 5.27
N HIS A 246 -11.18 18.15 6.40
CA HIS A 246 -12.15 17.21 6.96
C HIS A 246 -13.12 17.85 7.97
N LEU A 247 -12.77 19.02 8.55
CA LEU A 247 -13.68 19.80 9.39
C LEU A 247 -14.68 20.66 8.60
N ARG A 248 -14.38 20.99 7.35
CA ARG A 248 -15.25 21.79 6.46
C ARG A 248 -16.21 20.94 5.60
N GLY A 249 -16.27 19.63 5.86
CA GLY A 249 -17.18 18.69 5.22
C GLY A 249 -18.62 18.88 5.68
#